data_AF-F5S4Q3-F1
#
_entry.id   AF-F5S4Q3-F1
#
_cell.length_a   1.000
_cell.length_b   1.000
_cell.length_c   1.000
_cell.angle_alpha   90.00
_cell.angle_beta   90.00
_cell.angle_gamma   90.00
#
_symmetry.space_group_name_H-M   'P 1'
#
loop_
_entity.id
_entity.type
_entity.pdbx_description
1 polymer ?
#
loop_
_entity_poly.entity_id
_entity_poly.type
_entity_poly.pdbx_seq_one_letter_code
_entity_poly.pdbx_strand_id
1 'polypeptide(L)'
;MTEIFKSDFVFGLQGNKYQEFIEQIAKPIINEIVESTIYDIIQYDKHLSVKDFENTQNSIVSDLYINFLYDIEKSDNQVFFKPKVCISFDERLCQDTCPNTGRKIATIKVAGVNLAYFILFDVKEFFDFIYNNQLDKNDEKSIYRENSSLKEQMIVKKGYIHNTNQNQEREFSFARISVDDGIPLYHDRYEILTSLKVGDFVDLVFSSSEKDSRFPNQVLLSDNQNEIENVAKRFQGILTYPKYTKKNFAFINTDEGIEIYVRPSLAKDYSPYEETLVECIATLAEKGWQAEVIKNIDGTI
;
A
#
# COMPACT_ATOMS: atom_id res chain seq x y z
N MET A 1 10.59 -3.19 38.74
CA MET A 1 10.66 -3.44 37.28
C MET A 1 9.87 -2.31 36.63
N THR A 2 10.58 -1.38 36.01
CA THR A 2 10.01 -0.19 35.38
C THR A 2 9.36 -0.64 34.07
N GLU A 3 8.03 -0.51 33.96
CA GLU A 3 7.38 -0.62 32.66
C GLU A 3 7.85 0.57 31.81
N ILE A 4 8.79 0.30 30.91
CA ILE A 4 9.14 1.18 29.82
C ILE A 4 7.89 1.25 28.97
N PHE A 5 7.26 2.43 28.90
CA PHE A 5 6.18 2.71 27.97
C PHE A 5 6.68 2.38 26.55
N LYS A 6 6.29 1.22 26.03
CA LYS A 6 6.33 0.92 24.62
C LYS A 6 4.99 1.38 24.08
N SER A 7 4.99 2.43 23.28
CA SER A 7 3.87 2.62 22.38
C SER A 7 3.70 1.35 21.53
N ASP A 8 2.47 0.88 21.39
CA ASP A 8 2.14 -0.23 20.49
C ASP A 8 2.35 0.14 18.99
N PHE A 9 2.76 1.37 18.71
CA PHE A 9 3.06 1.90 17.38
C PHE A 9 4.55 2.20 17.13
N VAL A 10 5.48 1.52 17.82
CA VAL A 10 6.89 1.59 17.43
C VAL A 10 7.11 0.76 16.17
N PHE A 11 6.90 1.37 15.00
CA PHE A 11 7.47 0.88 13.74
C PHE A 11 8.97 1.08 13.80
N GLY A 12 9.68 0.07 14.30
CA GLY A 12 11.14 0.03 14.29
C GLY A 12 11.64 -0.19 12.87
N LEU A 13 11.69 0.84 12.03
CA LEU A 13 12.47 0.81 10.80
C LEU A 13 13.96 0.78 11.15
N GLN A 14 14.60 -0.36 10.90
CA GLN A 14 16.05 -0.47 11.00
C GLN A 14 16.71 0.01 9.70
N GLY A 15 17.79 0.79 9.81
CA GLY A 15 18.68 1.14 8.69
C GLY A 15 18.27 2.35 7.85
N ASN A 16 18.72 2.37 6.59
CA ASN A 16 18.67 3.55 5.70
C ASN A 16 17.25 4.03 5.35
N LYS A 17 16.25 3.14 5.36
CA LYS A 17 14.86 3.50 4.99
C LYS A 17 14.22 4.51 5.94
N TYR A 18 14.58 4.49 7.23
CA TYR A 18 14.13 5.53 8.15
C TYR A 18 14.68 6.91 7.74
N GLN A 19 15.97 6.99 7.43
CA GLN A 19 16.57 8.24 6.97
C GLN A 19 16.00 8.69 5.62
N GLU A 20 15.77 7.77 4.68
CA GLU A 20 15.14 8.09 3.40
C GLU A 20 13.71 8.63 3.58
N PHE A 21 12.91 8.06 4.49
CA PHE A 21 11.57 8.59 4.81
C PHE A 21 11.67 10.02 5.32
N ILE A 22 12.61 10.25 6.25
CA ILE A 22 12.85 11.57 6.79
C ILE A 22 13.23 12.55 5.68
N GLU A 23 14.26 12.24 4.89
CA GLU A 23 14.77 13.17 3.87
C GLU A 23 13.79 13.42 2.72
N GLN A 24 13.12 12.38 2.22
CA GLN A 24 12.33 12.46 0.99
C GLN A 24 10.87 12.82 1.24
N ILE A 25 10.30 12.39 2.37
CA ILE A 25 8.88 12.55 2.67
C ILE A 25 8.68 13.56 3.79
N ALA A 26 9.33 13.35 4.94
CA ALA A 26 9.04 14.15 6.12
C ALA A 26 9.59 15.58 5.99
N LYS A 27 10.87 15.74 5.60
CA LYS A 27 11.53 17.05 5.57
C LYS A 27 10.85 18.08 4.68
N PRO A 28 10.42 17.78 3.43
CA PRO A 28 9.73 18.76 2.60
C PRO A 28 8.47 19.32 3.29
N ILE A 29 7.68 18.44 3.91
CA ILE A 29 6.46 18.80 4.63
C ILE A 29 6.78 19.56 5.93
N ILE A 30 7.81 19.13 6.65
CA ILE A 30 8.26 19.80 7.88
C ILE A 30 8.76 21.21 7.56
N ASN A 31 9.52 21.39 6.48
CA ASN A 31 10.02 22.71 6.08
C ASN A 31 8.88 23.69 5.77
N GLU A 32 7.78 23.20 5.18
CA GLU A 32 6.59 23.99 4.91
C GLU A 32 5.85 24.36 6.21
N ILE A 33 5.77 23.44 7.18
CA ILE A 33 5.08 23.65 8.45
C ILE A 33 5.86 24.54 9.41
N VAL A 34 7.16 24.28 9.55
CA VAL A 34 8.06 24.97 10.49
C VAL A 34 8.60 26.26 9.88
N GLU A 35 8.42 26.46 8.57
CA GLU A 35 8.94 27.60 7.79
C GLU A 35 10.47 27.77 7.96
N SER A 36 11.18 26.66 8.21
CA SER A 36 12.61 26.60 8.46
C SER A 36 13.19 25.28 7.98
N THR A 37 14.44 25.30 7.52
CA THR A 37 15.23 24.10 7.19
C THR A 37 16.11 23.64 8.35
N ILE A 38 16.13 24.41 9.45
CA ILE A 38 16.95 24.16 10.64
C ILE A 38 16.01 23.81 11.80
N TYR A 39 15.93 22.51 12.10
CA TYR A 39 15.16 21.93 13.21
C TYR A 39 15.78 20.60 13.64
N ASP A 40 15.37 20.11 14.81
CA ASP A 40 15.75 18.79 15.30
C ASP A 40 14.53 17.85 15.28
N ILE A 41 14.70 16.66 14.68
CA ILE A 41 13.68 15.61 14.72
C ILE A 41 13.86 14.80 16.00
N ILE A 42 12.84 14.79 16.85
CA ILE A 42 12.84 14.03 18.09
C ILE A 42 12.48 12.57 17.79
N GLN A 43 13.34 11.67 18.27
CA GLN A 43 13.13 10.24 18.13
C GLN A 43 11.92 9.77 18.93
N TYR A 44 11.25 8.74 18.43
CA TYR A 44 9.97 8.25 18.94
C TYR A 44 10.00 7.88 20.43
N ASP A 45 11.09 7.25 20.88
CA ASP A 45 11.32 6.87 22.28
C ASP A 45 11.48 8.05 23.24
N LYS A 46 11.61 9.27 22.69
CA LYS A 46 11.72 10.54 23.42
C LYS A 46 10.49 11.43 23.26
N HIS A 47 9.42 10.92 22.63
CA HIS A 47 8.16 11.66 22.52
C HIS A 47 7.49 11.77 23.88
N LEU A 48 6.90 12.93 24.15
CA LEU A 48 6.17 13.20 25.38
C LEU A 48 4.68 12.98 25.16
N SER A 49 4.01 12.37 26.13
CA SER A 49 2.57 12.16 26.18
C SER A 49 1.96 12.83 27.42
N VAL A 50 0.64 12.98 27.44
CA VAL A 50 -0.09 13.54 28.60
C VAL A 50 0.19 12.73 29.88
N LYS A 51 0.34 11.40 29.76
CA LYS A 51 0.61 10.51 30.90
C LYS A 51 1.97 10.77 31.55
N ASP A 52 2.94 11.27 30.79
CA ASP A 52 4.27 11.60 31.31
C ASP A 52 4.21 12.77 32.30
N PHE A 53 3.24 13.69 32.11
CA PHE A 53 3.00 14.80 33.03
C PHE A 53 2.16 14.42 34.26
N GLU A 54 1.40 13.33 34.19
CA GLU A 54 0.59 12.80 35.30
C GLU A 54 1.41 11.95 36.28
N ASN A 55 2.60 11.50 35.86
CA ASN A 55 3.49 10.68 36.69
C ASN A 55 4.23 11.53 37.73
N THR A 56 3.85 11.38 39.00
CA THR A 56 4.49 12.09 40.13
C THR A 56 5.69 11.36 40.74
N GLN A 57 5.94 10.10 40.36
CA GLN A 57 7.02 9.28 40.93
C GLN A 57 8.35 9.48 40.20
N ASN A 58 8.32 9.70 38.89
CA ASN A 58 9.50 9.93 38.07
C ASN A 58 9.39 11.29 37.38
N SER A 59 10.29 12.22 37.73
CA SER A 59 10.30 13.55 37.16
C SER A 59 10.78 13.53 35.70
N ILE A 60 9.92 13.97 34.79
CA ILE A 60 10.21 14.13 33.36
C ILE A 60 11.00 15.40 33.04
N VAL A 61 11.28 16.23 34.04
CA VAL A 61 11.91 17.55 33.87
C VAL A 61 13.28 17.43 33.23
N SER A 62 14.06 16.41 33.58
CA SER A 62 15.39 16.18 32.99
C SER A 62 15.30 15.83 31.51
N ASP A 63 14.35 14.97 31.12
CA ASP A 63 14.18 14.57 29.73
C ASP A 63 13.59 15.69 28.86
N LEU A 64 12.66 16.47 29.43
CA LEU A 64 12.15 17.69 28.81
C LEU A 64 13.28 18.70 28.59
N TYR A 65 14.14 18.90 29.59
CA TYR A 65 15.25 19.83 29.51
C TYR A 65 16.25 19.39 28.43
N ILE A 66 16.71 18.14 28.47
CA ILE A 66 17.73 17.62 27.56
C ILE A 66 17.24 17.60 26.11
N ASN A 67 16.00 17.15 25.86
CA ASN A 67 15.55 16.90 24.49
C ASN A 67 14.87 18.12 23.84
N PHE A 68 14.33 19.06 24.62
CA PHE A 68 13.53 20.16 24.07
C PHE A 68 14.03 21.57 24.41
N LEU A 69 14.81 21.74 25.48
CA LEU A 69 15.17 23.08 25.98
C LEU A 69 16.67 23.37 26.00
N TYR A 70 17.52 22.34 25.88
CA TYR A 70 18.97 22.46 26.10
C TYR A 70 19.68 23.41 25.13
N ASP A 71 19.21 23.53 23.89
CA ASP A 71 19.81 24.35 22.83
C ASP A 71 19.20 25.76 22.72
N ILE A 72 18.38 26.17 23.69
CA ILE A 72 17.84 27.52 23.73
C ILE A 72 18.94 28.47 24.21
N GLU A 73 19.41 29.31 23.30
CA GLU A 73 20.43 30.33 23.58
C GLU A 73 19.81 31.73 23.54
N LYS A 74 20.31 32.62 24.40
CA LYS A 74 19.93 34.03 24.38
C LYS A 74 21.14 34.89 24.02
N SER A 75 21.04 35.61 22.91
CA SER A 75 22.02 36.63 22.51
C SER A 75 21.29 37.89 22.07
N ASP A 76 21.79 39.07 22.46
CA ASP A 76 21.29 40.38 22.02
C ASP A 76 19.76 40.57 22.08
N ASN A 77 19.14 40.14 23.19
CA ASN A 77 17.68 40.15 23.42
C ASN A 77 16.85 39.28 22.45
N GLN A 78 17.51 38.45 21.64
CA GLN A 78 16.88 37.42 20.82
C GLN A 78 17.11 36.05 21.44
N VAL A 79 16.13 35.18 21.26
CA VAL A 79 16.20 33.78 21.68
C VAL A 79 16.37 32.95 20.41
N PHE A 80 17.46 32.20 20.36
CA PHE A 80 17.78 31.29 19.28
C PHE A 80 17.55 29.87 19.77
N PHE A 81 16.82 29.09 19.00
CA PHE A 81 16.60 27.68 19.27
C PHE A 81 16.26 26.98 17.97
N LYS A 82 16.48 25.67 17.92
CA LYS A 82 15.99 24.86 16.81
C LYS A 82 14.61 24.33 17.17
N PRO A 83 13.58 24.56 16.35
CA PRO A 83 12.28 23.92 16.52
C PRO A 83 12.43 22.40 16.66
N LYS A 84 11.64 21.80 17.54
CA LYS A 84 11.61 20.35 17.74
C LYS A 84 10.46 19.75 16.96
N VAL A 85 10.72 18.68 16.22
CA VAL A 85 9.71 18.06 15.36
C VAL A 85 9.54 16.60 15.77
N CYS A 86 8.32 16.25 16.15
CA CYS A 86 7.88 14.91 16.49
C CYS A 86 6.98 14.40 15.35
N ILE A 87 7.40 13.34 14.69
CA ILE A 87 6.58 12.67 13.67
C ILE A 87 5.62 11.72 14.37
N SER A 88 4.33 11.97 14.28
CA SER A 88 3.28 11.10 14.81
C SER A 88 2.62 10.32 13.69
N PHE A 89 2.21 9.09 14.01
CA PHE A 89 1.28 8.29 13.21
C PHE A 89 -0.05 8.05 13.94
N ASP A 90 -0.17 8.57 15.16
CA ASP A 90 -1.36 8.46 15.97
C ASP A 90 -2.13 9.79 15.93
N GLU A 91 -3.27 9.76 15.25
CA GLU A 91 -4.18 10.88 15.12
C GLU A 91 -4.67 11.40 16.48
N ARG A 92 -4.71 10.57 17.52
CA ARG A 92 -5.14 10.99 18.87
C ARG A 92 -4.17 12.00 19.50
N LEU A 93 -2.92 12.04 19.02
CA LEU A 93 -1.90 12.99 19.47
C LEU A 93 -1.97 14.32 18.70
N CYS A 94 -2.76 14.41 17.63
CA CYS A 94 -2.85 15.59 16.76
C CYS A 94 -4.33 15.94 16.50
N GLN A 95 -4.81 17.04 17.06
CA GLN A 95 -6.25 17.35 17.02
C GLN A 95 -6.61 18.41 15.98
N ASP A 96 -5.70 19.33 15.67
CA ASP A 96 -5.98 20.48 14.81
C ASP A 96 -5.50 20.25 13.39
N THR A 97 -6.39 20.37 12.40
CA THR A 97 -6.01 20.36 10.99
C THR A 97 -5.56 21.76 10.56
N CYS A 98 -4.34 21.88 10.04
CA CYS A 98 -3.82 23.10 9.48
C CYS A 98 -4.31 23.29 8.04
N PRO A 99 -5.05 24.37 7.71
CA PRO A 99 -5.65 24.55 6.38
C PRO A 99 -4.64 24.64 5.24
N ASN A 100 -3.45 25.19 5.51
CA ASN A 100 -2.46 25.46 4.48
C ASN A 100 -1.68 24.22 4.06
N THR A 101 -1.46 23.30 4.99
CA THR A 101 -0.67 22.08 4.75
C THR A 101 -1.54 20.83 4.68
N GLY A 102 -2.82 20.93 5.03
CA GLY A 102 -3.74 19.79 5.11
C GLY A 102 -3.37 18.78 6.20
N ARG A 103 -2.38 19.07 7.04
CA ARG A 103 -1.85 18.17 8.06
C ARG A 103 -2.52 18.38 9.40
N LYS A 104 -2.67 17.31 10.18
CA LYS A 104 -3.00 17.42 11.61
C LYS A 104 -1.75 17.70 12.40
N ILE A 105 -1.80 18.74 13.24
CA ILE A 105 -0.64 19.25 13.97
C ILE A 105 -1.06 19.55 15.40
N ALA A 106 -0.17 19.26 16.36
CA ALA A 106 -0.21 19.85 17.69
C ALA A 106 1.10 20.60 17.97
N THR A 107 1.05 21.66 18.76
CA THR A 107 2.25 22.45 19.09
C THR A 107 2.40 22.65 20.58
N ILE A 108 3.63 22.58 21.07
CA ILE A 108 3.98 23.05 22.41
C ILE A 108 4.50 24.48 22.25
N LYS A 109 3.81 25.43 22.87
CA LYS A 109 4.18 26.84 22.86
C LYS A 109 4.82 27.24 24.18
N VAL A 110 5.97 27.91 24.10
CA VAL A 110 6.62 28.53 25.26
C VAL A 110 6.73 30.03 24.98
N ALA A 111 6.20 30.84 25.89
CA ALA A 111 6.16 32.30 25.75
C ALA A 111 5.57 32.80 24.40
N GLY A 112 4.59 32.07 23.85
CA GLY A 112 3.92 32.42 22.59
C GLY A 112 4.63 31.94 21.33
N VAL A 113 5.79 31.29 21.44
CA VAL A 113 6.55 30.74 20.32
C VAL A 113 6.37 29.22 20.26
N ASN A 114 6.15 28.68 19.07
CA ASN A 114 6.08 27.25 18.82
C ASN A 114 7.47 26.62 19.01
N LEU A 115 7.65 25.91 20.11
CA LEU A 115 8.90 25.23 20.43
C LEU A 115 8.95 23.84 19.79
N ALA A 116 7.85 23.08 19.89
CA ALA A 116 7.75 21.74 19.35
C ALA A 116 6.50 21.56 18.49
N TYR A 117 6.64 20.78 17.42
CA TYR A 117 5.59 20.43 16.48
C TYR A 117 5.39 18.92 16.47
N PHE A 118 4.18 18.46 16.72
CA PHE A 118 3.75 17.09 16.49
C PHE A 118 2.99 17.07 15.19
N ILE A 119 3.54 16.42 14.17
CA ILE A 119 2.99 16.43 12.82
C ILE A 119 2.52 15.02 12.49
N LEU A 120 1.24 14.89 12.13
CA LEU A 120 0.67 13.62 11.74
C LEU A 120 1.04 13.28 10.30
N PHE A 121 1.75 12.17 10.15
CA PHE A 121 1.93 11.47 8.89
C PHE A 121 0.93 10.33 8.84
N ASP A 122 0.27 10.14 7.70
CA ASP A 122 -0.64 9.01 7.55
C ASP A 122 0.19 7.72 7.57
N VAL A 123 -0.25 6.74 8.35
CA VAL A 123 0.34 5.40 8.35
C VAL A 123 0.41 4.88 6.91
N LYS A 124 -0.60 5.14 6.09
CA LYS A 124 -0.60 4.76 4.68
C LYS A 124 0.57 5.38 3.89
N GLU A 125 0.86 6.67 4.07
CA GLU A 125 1.98 7.35 3.38
C GLU A 125 3.34 6.76 3.77
N PHE A 126 3.46 6.36 5.04
CA PHE A 126 4.65 5.69 5.53
C PHE A 126 4.81 4.28 4.95
N PHE A 127 3.72 3.51 4.84
CA PHE A 127 3.75 2.20 4.18
C PHE A 127 4.06 2.36 2.68
N ASP A 128 3.39 3.26 1.97
CA ASP A 128 3.64 3.54 0.55
C ASP A 128 5.13 3.87 0.31
N PHE A 129 5.75 4.67 1.19
CA PHE A 129 7.17 4.96 1.14
C PHE A 129 8.06 3.71 1.34
N ILE A 130 7.74 2.85 2.32
CA ILE A 130 8.57 1.69 2.64
C ILE A 130 8.55 0.62 1.55
N TYR A 131 7.42 0.44 0.87
CA TYR A 131 7.24 -0.62 -0.10
C TYR A 131 7.48 -0.20 -1.56
N ASN A 132 7.64 1.10 -1.86
CA ASN A 132 7.93 1.61 -3.21
C ASN A 132 9.39 1.46 -3.72
N ASN A 133 10.35 1.04 -2.88
CA ASN A 133 11.78 1.29 -3.14
C ASN A 133 12.59 0.16 -3.82
N GLN A 134 12.00 -0.80 -4.55
CA GLN A 134 12.78 -1.93 -5.09
C GLN A 134 12.97 -2.04 -6.60
N LEU A 135 12.31 -1.26 -7.46
CA LEU A 135 12.51 -1.38 -8.91
C LEU A 135 12.41 -0.02 -9.59
N ASP A 136 13.54 0.69 -9.70
CA ASP A 136 13.85 1.58 -10.84
C ASP A 136 15.24 2.20 -10.67
N LYS A 137 16.27 1.48 -11.10
CA LYS A 137 17.52 2.05 -11.58
C LYS A 137 17.64 1.68 -13.05
N ASN A 138 17.23 2.59 -13.93
CA ASN A 138 17.79 2.88 -15.25
C ASN A 138 16.68 3.46 -16.14
N ASP A 139 16.63 4.78 -16.25
CA ASP A 139 16.86 5.48 -17.53
C ASP A 139 16.52 6.97 -17.40
N GLU A 140 17.47 7.72 -16.83
CA GLU A 140 17.55 9.16 -17.02
C GLU A 140 18.03 9.46 -18.44
N LYS A 141 17.18 10.08 -19.26
CA LYS A 141 17.52 11.21 -20.14
C LYS A 141 16.30 11.74 -20.89
N SER A 142 15.72 12.82 -20.37
CA SER A 142 15.47 14.04 -21.16
C SER A 142 14.85 15.11 -20.27
N ILE A 143 15.64 16.10 -19.91
CA ILE A 143 15.21 17.29 -19.18
C ILE A 143 15.17 18.47 -20.16
N TYR A 144 14.13 19.31 -19.98
CA TYR A 144 13.93 20.70 -20.43
C TYR A 144 13.34 20.91 -21.85
N ARG A 145 12.04 21.21 -21.96
CA ARG A 145 11.45 22.52 -21.62
C ARG A 145 9.91 22.52 -21.63
N GLU A 146 9.41 23.17 -20.59
CA GLU A 146 8.08 23.67 -20.26
C GLU A 146 7.13 24.00 -21.42
N ASN A 147 5.89 23.51 -21.31
CA ASN A 147 4.70 24.36 -21.25
C ASN A 147 3.63 23.68 -20.40
N SER A 148 2.95 24.47 -19.59
CA SER A 148 1.95 24.08 -18.59
C SER A 148 0.89 23.12 -19.12
N SER A 149 0.79 21.94 -18.50
CA SER A 149 -0.47 21.24 -18.31
C SER A 149 -0.35 20.37 -17.07
N LEU A 150 -1.37 20.40 -16.22
CA LEU A 150 -1.50 19.50 -15.08
C LEU A 150 -1.27 18.07 -15.57
N LYS A 151 -0.18 17.40 -15.15
CA LYS A 151 -0.05 15.96 -15.35
C LYS A 151 -1.02 15.29 -14.39
N GLU A 152 -2.23 15.03 -14.88
CA GLU A 152 -3.17 14.14 -14.23
C GLU A 152 -2.44 12.83 -13.93
N GLN A 153 -2.23 12.55 -12.65
CA GLN A 153 -1.67 11.28 -12.23
C GLN A 153 -2.73 10.21 -12.54
N MET A 154 -2.41 9.25 -13.40
CA MET A 154 -3.29 8.12 -13.66
C MET A 154 -3.02 7.05 -12.61
N ILE A 155 -4.06 6.54 -11.96
CA ILE A 155 -3.99 5.43 -11.01
C ILE A 155 -4.17 4.15 -11.81
N VAL A 156 -3.20 3.24 -11.80
CA VAL A 156 -3.32 1.94 -12.45
C VAL A 156 -3.59 0.87 -11.42
N LYS A 157 -4.73 0.18 -11.53
CA LYS A 157 -5.04 -1.03 -10.75
C LYS A 157 -4.85 -2.25 -11.64
N LYS A 158 -4.08 -3.22 -11.17
CA LYS A 158 -3.87 -4.49 -11.88
C LYS A 158 -4.92 -5.50 -11.46
N GLY A 159 -5.40 -6.29 -12.42
CA GLY A 159 -6.37 -7.34 -12.16
C GLY A 159 -6.35 -8.39 -13.26
N TYR A 160 -7.27 -9.34 -13.19
CA TYR A 160 -7.46 -10.32 -14.26
C TYR A 160 -8.92 -10.47 -14.64
N ILE A 161 -9.19 -10.82 -15.90
CA ILE A 161 -10.55 -11.08 -16.36
C ILE A 161 -11.05 -12.38 -15.73
N HIS A 162 -11.97 -12.30 -14.78
CA HIS A 162 -12.52 -13.45 -14.08
C HIS A 162 -13.64 -14.13 -14.86
N ASN A 163 -14.45 -13.37 -15.58
CA ASN A 163 -15.48 -13.90 -16.47
C ASN A 163 -15.79 -12.91 -17.61
N THR A 164 -16.38 -13.44 -18.68
CA THR A 164 -16.88 -12.69 -19.84
C THR A 164 -18.38 -12.98 -19.97
N ASN A 165 -19.25 -12.07 -19.51
CA ASN A 165 -20.70 -12.24 -19.56
C ASN A 165 -21.25 -11.72 -20.90
N GLN A 166 -20.86 -12.38 -22.00
CA GLN A 166 -21.22 -12.01 -23.38
C GLN A 166 -22.69 -12.31 -23.75
N ASN A 167 -23.47 -12.96 -22.88
CA ASN A 167 -24.85 -13.38 -23.17
C ASN A 167 -25.90 -12.70 -22.25
N GLN A 168 -25.59 -11.55 -21.67
CA GLN A 168 -26.51 -10.78 -20.80
C GLN A 168 -27.00 -9.50 -21.49
N GLU A 169 -28.11 -8.91 -21.02
CA GLU A 169 -28.70 -7.68 -21.57
C GLU A 169 -27.73 -6.48 -21.63
N ARG A 170 -26.63 -6.54 -20.87
CA ARG A 170 -25.45 -5.69 -21.03
C ARG A 170 -24.22 -6.58 -21.04
N GLU A 171 -23.50 -6.64 -22.15
CA GLU A 171 -22.26 -7.39 -22.25
C GLU A 171 -21.17 -6.73 -21.38
N PHE A 172 -20.72 -7.44 -20.35
CA PHE A 172 -19.62 -6.99 -19.49
C PHE A 172 -18.66 -8.13 -19.17
N SER A 173 -17.39 -7.78 -18.99
CA SER A 173 -16.38 -8.64 -18.38
C SER A 173 -16.17 -8.21 -16.94
N PHE A 174 -15.92 -9.16 -16.03
CA PHE A 174 -15.60 -8.82 -14.65
C PHE A 174 -14.10 -8.94 -14.42
N ALA A 175 -13.44 -7.83 -14.07
CA ALA A 175 -12.03 -7.82 -13.72
C ALA A 175 -11.86 -7.87 -12.20
N ARG A 176 -11.13 -8.87 -11.70
CA ARG A 176 -10.86 -9.00 -10.27
C ARG A 176 -9.54 -8.32 -9.92
N ILE A 177 -9.57 -7.45 -8.91
CA ILE A 177 -8.40 -6.64 -8.48
C ILE A 177 -7.91 -7.01 -7.08
N SER A 178 -8.66 -7.83 -6.34
CA SER A 178 -8.24 -8.44 -5.08
C SER A 178 -9.07 -9.71 -4.80
N VAL A 179 -8.84 -10.37 -3.67
CA VAL A 179 -9.64 -11.54 -3.27
C VAL A 179 -11.14 -11.19 -3.15
N ASP A 180 -11.44 -10.00 -2.63
CA ASP A 180 -12.81 -9.58 -2.28
C ASP A 180 -13.38 -8.46 -3.15
N ASP A 181 -12.58 -7.91 -4.08
CA ASP A 181 -12.97 -6.76 -4.90
C ASP A 181 -12.75 -6.99 -6.40
N GLY A 182 -13.62 -6.38 -7.21
CA GLY A 182 -13.60 -6.48 -8.65
C GLY A 182 -14.51 -5.46 -9.32
N ILE A 183 -14.22 -5.17 -10.58
CA ILE A 183 -14.82 -4.09 -11.35
C ILE A 183 -15.52 -4.68 -12.59
N PRO A 184 -16.81 -4.40 -12.80
CA PRO A 184 -17.47 -4.71 -14.06
C PRO A 184 -17.00 -3.75 -15.16
N LEU A 185 -16.57 -4.31 -16.29
CA LEU A 185 -16.08 -3.60 -17.47
C LEU A 185 -17.04 -3.84 -18.63
N TYR A 186 -17.76 -2.82 -19.08
CA TYR A 186 -18.77 -2.95 -20.13
C TYR A 186 -18.14 -2.91 -21.53
N HIS A 187 -18.57 -3.80 -22.43
CA HIS A 187 -18.00 -3.96 -23.78
C HIS A 187 -18.25 -2.75 -24.68
N ASP A 188 -19.31 -1.98 -24.39
CA ASP A 188 -19.62 -0.72 -25.07
C ASP A 188 -18.64 0.43 -24.75
N ARG A 189 -17.87 0.32 -23.66
CA ARG A 189 -16.89 1.32 -23.23
C ARG A 189 -15.46 1.00 -23.64
N TYR A 190 -15.13 -0.28 -23.77
CA TYR A 190 -13.76 -0.74 -23.92
C TYR A 190 -13.68 -1.78 -25.05
N GLU A 191 -13.31 -1.34 -26.24
CA GLU A 191 -13.20 -2.18 -27.44
C GLU A 191 -12.26 -3.38 -27.23
N ILE A 192 -11.19 -3.20 -26.44
CA ILE A 192 -10.21 -4.25 -26.12
C ILE A 192 -10.86 -5.50 -25.51
N LEU A 193 -11.99 -5.37 -24.81
CA LEU A 193 -12.65 -6.49 -24.12
C LEU A 193 -13.12 -7.59 -25.09
N THR A 194 -13.32 -7.27 -26.36
CA THR A 194 -13.66 -8.25 -27.41
C THR A 194 -12.51 -9.23 -27.70
N SER A 195 -11.28 -8.81 -27.41
CA SER A 195 -10.06 -9.58 -27.65
C SER A 195 -9.55 -10.32 -26.41
N LEU A 196 -9.96 -9.88 -25.21
CA LEU A 196 -9.52 -10.46 -23.94
C LEU A 196 -10.26 -11.75 -23.61
N LYS A 197 -9.57 -12.67 -22.98
CA LYS A 197 -10.07 -13.98 -22.54
C LYS A 197 -10.10 -14.05 -21.02
N VAL A 198 -10.94 -14.95 -20.50
CA VAL A 198 -10.92 -15.28 -19.07
C VAL A 198 -9.52 -15.70 -18.67
N GLY A 199 -9.01 -15.01 -17.65
CA GLY A 199 -7.69 -15.17 -17.09
C GLY A 199 -6.67 -14.15 -17.57
N ASP A 200 -6.91 -13.37 -18.63
CA ASP A 200 -5.94 -12.37 -19.07
C ASP A 200 -5.73 -11.30 -17.99
N PHE A 201 -4.47 -10.91 -17.75
CA PHE A 201 -4.12 -9.87 -16.79
C PHE A 201 -4.24 -8.51 -17.46
N VAL A 202 -4.82 -7.55 -16.75
CA VAL A 202 -5.19 -6.24 -17.27
C VAL A 202 -4.77 -5.13 -16.32
N ASP A 203 -4.42 -4.00 -16.92
CA ASP A 203 -4.17 -2.74 -16.25
C ASP A 203 -5.39 -1.84 -16.44
N LEU A 204 -6.02 -1.47 -15.32
CA LEU A 204 -7.20 -0.61 -15.25
C LEU A 204 -6.75 0.79 -14.86
N VAL A 205 -6.81 1.72 -15.81
CA VAL A 205 -6.26 3.07 -15.68
C VAL A 205 -7.37 4.05 -15.31
N PHE A 206 -7.26 4.72 -14.16
CA PHE A 206 -8.21 5.71 -13.65
C PHE A 206 -7.60 7.11 -13.64
N SER A 207 -8.39 8.13 -13.94
CA SER A 207 -7.99 9.51 -13.72
C SER A 207 -8.10 9.89 -12.23
N SER A 208 -7.09 10.58 -11.71
CA SER A 208 -7.11 11.14 -10.35
C SER A 208 -8.06 12.34 -10.17
N SER A 209 -8.55 12.95 -11.27
CA SER A 209 -9.43 14.13 -11.24
C SER A 209 -10.92 13.80 -11.04
N GLU A 210 -11.35 12.57 -11.35
CA GLU A 210 -12.72 12.10 -11.13
C GLU A 210 -12.81 11.37 -9.79
N LYS A 211 -13.05 12.13 -8.72
CA LYS A 211 -13.18 11.69 -7.31
C LYS A 211 -14.18 10.55 -7.02
N ASP A 212 -14.78 9.92 -8.02
CA ASP A 212 -15.76 8.85 -7.84
C ASP A 212 -15.99 7.97 -9.08
N SER A 213 -15.00 7.85 -9.99
CA SER A 213 -15.19 7.01 -11.18
C SER A 213 -15.13 5.52 -10.81
N ARG A 214 -16.30 4.89 -10.72
CA ARG A 214 -16.46 3.44 -10.53
C ARG A 214 -15.86 2.61 -11.67
N PHE A 215 -15.45 3.24 -12.76
CA PHE A 215 -14.98 2.59 -13.98
C PHE A 215 -13.65 3.19 -14.42
N PRO A 216 -12.72 2.39 -14.95
CA PRO A 216 -11.46 2.91 -15.45
C PRO A 216 -11.69 3.77 -16.70
N ASN A 217 -10.82 4.75 -16.93
CA ASN A 217 -10.77 5.50 -18.18
C ASN A 217 -10.25 4.61 -19.32
N GLN A 218 -9.34 3.69 -19.04
CA GLN A 218 -8.78 2.75 -20.02
C GLN A 218 -8.59 1.36 -19.41
N VAL A 219 -8.72 0.35 -20.25
CA VAL A 219 -8.38 -1.04 -19.94
C VAL A 219 -7.30 -1.45 -20.91
N LEU A 220 -6.19 -1.94 -20.41
CA LEU A 220 -5.04 -2.39 -21.20
C LEU A 220 -4.72 -3.83 -20.84
N LEU A 221 -4.18 -4.60 -21.79
CA LEU A 221 -3.56 -5.87 -21.48
C LEU A 221 -2.27 -5.60 -20.71
N SER A 222 -2.08 -6.24 -19.55
CA SER A 222 -0.86 -6.08 -18.74
C SER A 222 0.34 -6.70 -19.46
N ASP A 223 1.49 -6.03 -19.39
CA ASP A 223 2.75 -6.57 -19.91
C ASP A 223 3.19 -7.83 -19.17
N ASN A 224 2.90 -7.90 -17.86
CA ASN A 224 3.12 -9.11 -17.07
C ASN A 224 1.84 -9.95 -17.05
N GLN A 225 1.91 -11.12 -17.69
CA GLN A 225 0.84 -12.11 -17.71
C GLN A 225 1.07 -13.26 -16.71
N ASN A 226 2.17 -13.27 -15.96
CA ASN A 226 2.51 -14.38 -15.07
C ASN A 226 2.09 -14.12 -13.62
N GLU A 227 2.22 -12.88 -13.15
CA GLU A 227 1.90 -12.53 -11.76
C GLU A 227 1.37 -11.10 -11.61
N ILE A 228 0.41 -10.95 -10.69
CA ILE A 228 -0.03 -9.71 -10.11
C ILE A 228 0.23 -9.81 -8.61
N GLU A 229 1.24 -9.07 -8.15
CA GLU A 229 1.71 -9.11 -6.77
C GLU A 229 0.54 -8.94 -5.78
N ASN A 230 0.46 -9.83 -4.78
CA ASN A 230 -0.59 -9.86 -3.75
C ASN A 230 -2.03 -10.10 -4.25
N VAL A 231 -2.26 -10.29 -5.56
CA VAL A 231 -3.59 -10.52 -6.13
C VAL A 231 -3.70 -11.92 -6.68
N ALA A 232 -2.91 -12.25 -7.70
CA ALA A 232 -3.03 -13.51 -8.42
C ALA A 232 -1.73 -13.91 -9.10
N LYS A 233 -1.48 -15.22 -9.20
CA LYS A 233 -0.33 -15.76 -9.93
C LYS A 233 -0.77 -16.91 -10.83
N ARG A 234 -0.12 -17.03 -11.99
CA ARG A 234 -0.27 -18.20 -12.86
C ARG A 234 0.64 -19.32 -12.41
N PHE A 235 0.10 -20.52 -12.41
CA PHE A 235 0.83 -21.74 -12.11
C PHE A 235 0.53 -22.80 -13.16
N GLN A 236 1.50 -23.67 -13.40
CA GLN A 236 1.31 -24.89 -14.17
C GLN A 236 1.53 -26.08 -13.24
N GLY A 237 0.74 -27.13 -13.42
CA GLY A 237 0.85 -28.30 -12.56
C GLY A 237 -0.09 -29.43 -12.93
N ILE A 238 0.03 -30.52 -12.20
CA ILE A 238 -0.79 -31.71 -12.40
C ILE A 238 -1.99 -31.65 -11.47
N LEU A 239 -3.20 -31.72 -12.05
CA LEU A 239 -4.44 -31.82 -11.29
C LEU A 239 -4.56 -33.23 -10.70
N THR A 240 -4.79 -33.31 -9.40
CA THR A 240 -4.90 -34.56 -8.64
C THR A 240 -6.09 -34.54 -7.69
N TYR A 241 -6.65 -35.71 -7.43
CA TYR A 241 -7.81 -35.87 -6.55
C TYR A 241 -7.43 -36.65 -5.28
N PRO A 242 -7.88 -36.20 -4.10
CA PRO A 242 -7.64 -36.93 -2.87
C PRO A 242 -8.31 -38.31 -2.92
N LYS A 243 -7.50 -39.36 -2.83
CA LYS A 243 -8.00 -40.74 -2.70
C LYS A 243 -8.93 -40.80 -1.49
N TYR A 244 -10.16 -41.27 -1.69
CA TYR A 244 -11.19 -41.51 -0.63
C TYR A 244 -12.03 -40.31 -0.14
N THR A 245 -12.10 -39.20 -0.88
CA THR A 245 -13.04 -38.12 -0.52
C THR A 245 -14.32 -38.19 -1.34
N LYS A 246 -15.50 -38.17 -0.67
CA LYS A 246 -16.82 -37.96 -1.31
C LYS A 246 -17.03 -36.53 -1.83
N LYS A 247 -15.99 -35.68 -1.73
CA LYS A 247 -16.08 -34.25 -2.01
C LYS A 247 -15.38 -34.00 -3.35
N ASN A 248 -16.06 -33.39 -4.30
CA ASN A 248 -15.58 -33.16 -5.66
C ASN A 248 -14.47 -32.08 -5.75
N PHE A 249 -13.63 -31.87 -4.74
CA PHE A 249 -12.51 -30.92 -4.82
C PHE A 249 -11.24 -31.62 -5.28
N ALA A 250 -10.29 -30.83 -5.79
CA ALA A 250 -9.01 -31.31 -6.30
C ALA A 250 -7.87 -30.43 -5.79
N PHE A 251 -6.65 -30.84 -6.10
CA PHE A 251 -5.44 -30.04 -5.90
C PHE A 251 -4.61 -30.02 -7.17
N ILE A 252 -3.96 -28.89 -7.44
CA ILE A 252 -2.93 -28.79 -8.49
C ILE A 252 -1.58 -28.81 -7.78
N ASN A 253 -0.76 -29.80 -8.10
CA ASN A 253 0.62 -29.87 -7.65
C ASN A 253 1.49 -29.17 -8.69
N THR A 254 2.04 -28.02 -8.32
CA THR A 254 2.85 -27.22 -9.23
C THR A 254 4.29 -27.75 -9.30
N ASP A 255 4.97 -27.40 -10.38
CA ASP A 255 6.41 -27.55 -10.55
C ASP A 255 7.23 -26.81 -9.47
N GLU A 256 6.70 -25.71 -8.95
CA GLU A 256 7.26 -24.98 -7.79
C GLU A 256 7.10 -25.70 -6.44
N GLY A 257 6.45 -26.87 -6.40
CA GLY A 257 6.20 -27.62 -5.16
C GLY A 257 5.09 -27.03 -4.28
N ILE A 258 4.22 -26.21 -4.86
CA ILE A 258 3.07 -25.60 -4.20
C ILE A 258 1.83 -26.45 -4.51
N GLU A 259 1.04 -26.74 -3.48
CA GLU A 259 -0.27 -27.38 -3.64
C GLU A 259 -1.36 -26.30 -3.69
N ILE A 260 -2.10 -26.24 -4.78
CA ILE A 260 -3.16 -25.25 -4.99
C ILE A 260 -4.52 -25.94 -4.84
N TYR A 261 -5.34 -25.41 -3.94
CA TYR A 261 -6.69 -25.92 -3.72
C TYR A 261 -7.62 -25.59 -4.90
N VAL A 262 -8.32 -26.60 -5.42
CA VAL A 262 -9.32 -26.45 -6.48
C VAL A 262 -10.71 -26.75 -5.95
N ARG A 263 -11.59 -25.77 -6.11
CA ARG A 263 -12.98 -25.82 -5.65
C ARG A 263 -13.79 -26.84 -6.44
N PRO A 264 -14.81 -27.47 -5.82
CA PRO A 264 -15.64 -28.46 -6.52
C PRO A 264 -16.28 -28.01 -7.82
N SER A 265 -16.65 -26.74 -7.91
CA SER A 265 -17.25 -26.16 -9.11
C SER A 265 -16.29 -26.06 -10.29
N LEU A 266 -14.97 -25.98 -10.03
CA LEU A 266 -13.92 -25.92 -11.06
C LEU A 266 -13.39 -27.32 -11.39
N ALA A 267 -13.31 -28.20 -10.39
CA ALA A 267 -12.82 -29.56 -10.57
C ALA A 267 -13.82 -30.47 -11.31
N LYS A 268 -15.14 -30.21 -11.21
CA LYS A 268 -16.19 -31.08 -11.78
C LYS A 268 -16.04 -31.39 -13.28
N ASP A 269 -15.37 -30.52 -14.04
CA ASP A 269 -15.21 -30.64 -15.48
C ASP A 269 -13.99 -31.52 -15.86
N TYR A 270 -13.28 -32.04 -14.86
CA TYR A 270 -12.07 -32.84 -15.03
C TYR A 270 -12.27 -34.27 -14.50
N SER A 271 -11.66 -35.25 -15.18
CA SER A 271 -11.72 -36.66 -14.75
C SER A 271 -10.85 -36.89 -13.52
N PRO A 272 -11.35 -37.57 -12.47
CA PRO A 272 -10.54 -37.94 -11.31
C PRO A 272 -9.61 -39.14 -11.55
N TYR A 273 -9.68 -39.75 -12.74
CA TYR A 273 -8.93 -40.95 -13.10
C TYR A 273 -7.74 -40.66 -14.02
N GLU A 274 -7.61 -39.43 -14.49
CA GLU A 274 -6.57 -39.03 -15.43
C GLU A 274 -5.72 -37.92 -14.81
N GLU A 275 -4.40 -38.04 -14.95
CA GLU A 275 -3.50 -36.95 -14.61
C GLU A 275 -3.61 -35.90 -15.72
N THR A 276 -4.10 -34.71 -15.39
CA THR A 276 -4.28 -33.63 -16.35
C THR A 276 -3.29 -32.51 -16.06
N LEU A 277 -2.48 -32.16 -17.05
CA LEU A 277 -1.62 -30.99 -16.99
C LEU A 277 -2.45 -29.74 -17.24
N VAL A 278 -2.46 -28.84 -16.26
CA VAL A 278 -3.29 -27.64 -16.27
C VAL A 278 -2.46 -26.39 -16.01
N GLU A 279 -2.89 -25.29 -16.63
CA GLU A 279 -2.56 -23.94 -16.18
C GLU A 279 -3.70 -23.45 -15.29
N CYS A 280 -3.36 -22.79 -14.19
CA CYS A 280 -4.34 -22.11 -13.36
C CYS A 280 -3.91 -20.70 -12.99
N ILE A 281 -4.90 -19.86 -12.74
CA ILE A 281 -4.71 -18.60 -12.02
C ILE A 281 -5.18 -18.85 -10.60
N ALA A 282 -4.31 -18.63 -9.63
CA ALA A 282 -4.60 -18.80 -8.23
C ALA A 282 -4.44 -17.49 -7.46
N THR A 283 -5.24 -17.33 -6.42
CA THR A 283 -5.18 -16.22 -5.46
C THR A 283 -4.82 -16.76 -4.08
N LEU A 284 -4.07 -15.99 -3.29
CA LEU A 284 -3.71 -16.40 -1.94
C LEU A 284 -4.89 -16.21 -0.97
N ALA A 285 -5.35 -17.29 -0.34
CA ALA A 285 -6.38 -17.28 0.69
C ALA A 285 -5.81 -17.68 2.06
N GLU A 286 -6.62 -17.60 3.13
CA GLU A 286 -6.20 -17.94 4.50
C GLU A 286 -5.55 -19.33 4.65
N LYS A 287 -5.93 -20.27 3.78
CA LYS A 287 -5.47 -21.67 3.81
C LYS A 287 -4.44 -21.99 2.72
N GLY A 288 -3.88 -20.96 2.08
CA GLY A 288 -2.95 -21.10 0.97
C GLY A 288 -3.58 -20.73 -0.39
N TRP A 289 -2.91 -21.13 -1.46
CA TRP A 289 -3.33 -20.80 -2.82
C TRP A 289 -4.62 -21.53 -3.22
N GLN A 290 -5.54 -20.78 -3.81
CA GLN A 290 -6.80 -21.30 -4.34
C GLN A 290 -6.93 -20.96 -5.82
N ALA A 291 -7.27 -21.96 -6.63
CA ALA A 291 -7.51 -21.78 -8.05
C ALA A 291 -8.84 -21.03 -8.30
N GLU A 292 -8.76 -20.01 -9.15
CA GLU A 292 -9.90 -19.20 -9.59
C GLU A 292 -10.26 -19.49 -11.05
N VAL A 293 -9.27 -19.83 -11.88
CA VAL A 293 -9.43 -20.24 -13.28
C VAL A 293 -8.52 -21.42 -13.55
N ILE A 294 -8.97 -22.41 -14.31
CA ILE A 294 -8.18 -23.59 -14.73
C ILE A 294 -8.40 -23.81 -16.22
N LYS A 295 -7.33 -24.14 -16.94
CA LYS A 295 -7.35 -24.49 -18.37
C LYS A 295 -6.43 -25.66 -18.66
N ASN A 296 -6.83 -26.52 -19.59
CA ASN A 296 -5.98 -27.57 -20.13
C ASN A 296 -4.88 -26.95 -20.98
N ILE A 297 -3.63 -27.35 -20.74
CA ILE A 297 -2.50 -26.94 -21.59
C ILE A 297 -2.57 -27.62 -22.96
N ASP A 298 -3.16 -28.82 -23.02
CA ASP A 298 -3.26 -29.62 -24.26
C ASP A 298 -4.47 -29.26 -25.15
N GLY A 299 -5.21 -28.19 -24.83
CA GLY A 299 -6.20 -27.60 -25.75
C GLY A 299 -7.51 -28.37 -25.97
N THR A 300 -7.70 -29.54 -25.36
CA THR A 300 -8.99 -30.27 -25.39
C THR A 300 -9.83 -29.92 -24.16
N ILE A 301 -10.97 -29.27 -24.38
CA ILE A 301 -12.14 -29.31 -23.49
C ILE A 301 -13.01 -30.47 -23.97
#